data_AF-A0A9N8ZV81-F1
#
_entry.id   AF-A0A9N8ZV81-F1
#
_cell.length_a   1.000
_cell.length_b   1.000
_cell.length_c   1.000
_cell.angle_alpha   90.00
_cell.angle_beta   90.00
_cell.angle_gamma   90.00
#
_symmetry.space_group_name_H-M   'P 1'
#
loop_
_entity.id
_entity.type
_entity.pdbx_description
1 polymer ?
#
loop_
_entity_poly.entity_id
_entity_poly.type
_entity_poly.pdbx_seq_one_letter_code
_entity_poly.pdbx_strand_id
1 'polypeptide(L)'
;MPAKFTLICIIHSIIERDITEHIVKEAIVILRRETNVNLELRIITFFPKNSQVPKWIPLFADENILRFTGKFALLKDPHDAIKMTANAADLINIGRDNFPISSISVFLTGFVAEMESVQSDNLFKIIKLNVTEFAESSQGGPTGRTFCIKCRYLKSDRRIEKKATRIRKNSNLMITGDMIYIDETLEYIVEIQDINFLPMSIAMNIESPTGESALSLYSWLAGQSSGRISA
;
A
#
# COMPACT_ATOMS: atom_id res chain seq x y z
N MET A 1 -1.22 -7.00 -3.64
CA MET A 1 -0.97 -5.59 -4.02
C MET A 1 0.37 -5.21 -3.44
N PRO A 2 1.37 -4.89 -4.27
CA PRO A 2 2.72 -4.58 -3.81
C PRO A 2 2.83 -3.29 -3.00
N ALA A 3 1.93 -2.33 -3.20
CA ALA A 3 1.71 -1.21 -2.31
C ALA A 3 0.21 -1.08 -1.97
N LYS A 4 -0.13 -1.19 -0.68
CA LYS A 4 -1.49 -1.01 -0.17
C LYS A 4 -1.50 0.05 0.91
N PHE A 5 -2.31 1.09 0.72
CA PHE A 5 -2.36 2.25 1.60
C PHE A 5 -3.72 2.30 2.30
N THR A 6 -3.71 2.74 3.56
CA THR A 6 -4.91 3.03 4.34
C THR A 6 -4.75 4.38 5.01
N LEU A 7 -5.75 5.23 4.86
CA LEU A 7 -5.72 6.60 5.41
C LEU A 7 -7.10 7.05 5.82
N ILE A 8 -7.16 7.97 6.78
CA ILE A 8 -8.37 8.68 7.19
C ILE A 8 -8.27 10.11 6.67
N CYS A 9 -9.30 10.58 5.96
CA CYS A 9 -9.30 11.89 5.32
C CYS A 9 -10.68 12.54 5.32
N ILE A 10 -10.69 13.88 5.18
CA ILE A 10 -11.90 14.65 4.86
C ILE A 10 -11.96 14.80 3.33
N ILE A 11 -13.13 14.58 2.74
CA ILE A 11 -13.37 14.92 1.34
C ILE A 11 -13.47 16.44 1.20
N HIS A 12 -12.57 17.03 0.41
CA HIS A 12 -12.57 18.46 0.15
C HIS A 12 -13.39 18.83 -1.08
N SER A 13 -13.22 18.07 -2.16
CA SER A 13 -13.97 18.26 -3.40
C SER A 13 -14.03 16.97 -4.21
N ILE A 14 -15.06 16.86 -5.04
CA ILE A 14 -15.30 15.69 -5.90
C ILE A 14 -15.55 16.14 -7.34
N ILE A 15 -14.88 15.48 -8.27
CA ILE A 15 -15.19 15.51 -9.70
C ILE A 15 -15.74 14.15 -10.10
N GLU A 16 -16.94 14.14 -10.66
CA GLU A 16 -17.58 12.92 -11.13
C GLU A 16 -17.51 12.83 -12.65
N ARG A 17 -17.22 11.64 -13.15
CA ARG A 17 -17.27 11.30 -14.58
C ARG A 17 -18.08 10.05 -14.77
N ASP A 18 -19.12 10.18 -15.57
CA ASP A 18 -19.94 9.05 -16.00
C ASP A 18 -19.26 8.37 -17.20
N ILE A 19 -18.90 7.08 -17.06
CA ILE A 19 -18.39 6.24 -18.14
C ILE A 19 -19.30 5.02 -18.32
N THR A 20 -19.17 4.31 -19.43
CA THR A 20 -20.12 3.26 -19.86
C THR A 20 -20.59 2.34 -18.73
N GLU A 21 -19.66 1.75 -17.98
CA GLU A 21 -19.95 0.75 -16.95
C GLU A 21 -19.84 1.28 -15.50
N HIS A 22 -19.21 2.43 -15.30
CA HIS A 22 -18.85 2.94 -13.98
C HIS A 22 -19.14 4.44 -13.87
N ILE A 23 -19.36 4.91 -12.65
CA ILE A 23 -19.21 6.31 -12.27
C ILE A 23 -17.85 6.43 -11.60
N VAL A 24 -16.96 7.22 -12.19
CA VAL A 24 -15.64 7.49 -11.62
C VAL A 24 -15.73 8.76 -10.78
N LYS A 25 -15.43 8.67 -9.49
CA LYS A 25 -15.25 9.85 -8.65
C LYS A 25 -13.77 10.07 -8.37
N GLU A 26 -13.29 11.25 -8.73
CA GLU A 26 -11.96 11.75 -8.40
C GLU A 26 -12.11 12.81 -7.32
N ALA A 27 -11.66 12.48 -6.11
CA ALA A 27 -11.77 13.34 -4.95
C ALA A 27 -10.41 13.94 -4.58
N ILE A 28 -10.40 15.23 -4.24
CA ILE A 28 -9.31 15.82 -3.47
C ILE A 28 -9.65 15.64 -2.00
N VAL A 29 -8.70 15.11 -1.24
CA VAL A 29 -8.90 14.79 0.17
C VAL A 29 -7.83 15.46 1.01
N ILE A 30 -8.21 15.84 2.22
CA ILE A 30 -7.36 16.52 3.19
C ILE A 30 -7.04 15.54 4.32
N LEU A 31 -5.75 15.38 4.61
CA LEU A 31 -5.26 14.70 5.80
C LEU A 31 -4.74 15.73 6.78
N ARG A 32 -5.18 15.60 8.03
CA ARG A 32 -4.70 16.42 9.12
C ARG A 32 -3.33 15.92 9.56
N ARG A 33 -2.33 16.78 9.49
CA ARG A 33 -1.00 16.54 10.06
C ARG A 33 -0.90 17.16 11.44
N GLU A 34 0.11 16.76 12.19
CA GLU A 34 0.49 17.38 13.46
C GLU A 34 0.94 18.84 13.28
N THR A 35 1.57 19.16 12.14
CA THR A 35 2.18 20.47 11.88
C THR A 35 1.20 21.58 11.47
N ASN A 36 -0.11 21.44 11.69
CA ASN A 36 -1.19 22.33 11.20
C ASN A 36 -1.22 22.56 9.67
N VAL A 37 -0.25 22.05 8.90
CA VAL A 37 -0.25 22.05 7.45
C VAL A 37 -0.99 20.81 6.97
N ASN A 38 -2.11 21.01 6.29
CA ASN A 38 -2.86 19.90 5.72
C ASN A 38 -2.12 19.29 4.52
N LEU A 39 -2.27 17.99 4.34
CA LEU A 39 -1.79 17.28 3.16
C LEU A 39 -2.94 16.98 2.22
N GLU A 40 -2.80 17.39 0.96
CA GLU A 40 -3.78 17.11 -0.08
C GLU A 40 -3.38 15.87 -0.88
N LEU A 41 -4.31 14.92 -1.02
CA LEU A 41 -4.14 13.75 -1.90
C LEU A 41 -5.28 13.66 -2.89
N ARG A 42 -5.04 12.94 -3.96
CA ARG A 42 -6.04 12.63 -4.98
C ARG A 42 -6.46 11.18 -4.87
N ILE A 43 -7.74 10.93 -4.61
CA ILE A 43 -8.33 9.58 -4.55
C ILE A 43 -9.22 9.36 -5.77
N ILE A 44 -9.01 8.26 -6.48
CA ILE A 44 -9.90 7.78 -7.53
C ILE A 44 -10.68 6.58 -7.01
N THR A 45 -11.99 6.60 -7.22
CA THR A 45 -12.91 5.53 -6.88
C THR A 45 -13.77 5.19 -8.10
N PHE A 46 -14.14 3.92 -8.21
CA PHE A 46 -14.97 3.40 -9.30
C PHE A 46 -16.27 2.83 -8.70
N PHE A 47 -17.40 3.40 -9.09
CA PHE A 47 -18.71 2.92 -8.67
C PHE A 47 -19.37 2.18 -9.82
N PRO A 48 -19.63 0.86 -9.72
CA PRO A 48 -20.32 0.13 -10.77
C PRO A 48 -21.75 0.65 -10.93
N LYS A 49 -22.18 0.83 -12.19
CA LYS A 49 -23.58 1.17 -12.49
C LYS A 49 -24.53 -0.01 -12.32
N ASN A 50 -24.02 -1.22 -12.54
CA ASN A 50 -24.79 -2.44 -12.32
C ASN A 50 -25.04 -2.65 -10.81
N SER A 51 -26.31 -2.66 -10.41
CA SER A 51 -26.73 -2.82 -9.01
C SER A 51 -26.42 -4.20 -8.42
N GLN A 52 -26.17 -5.21 -9.27
CA GLN A 52 -25.78 -6.55 -8.84
C GLN A 52 -24.30 -6.63 -8.43
N VAL A 53 -23.48 -5.65 -8.80
CA VAL A 53 -22.07 -5.63 -8.43
C VAL A 53 -21.94 -5.04 -7.02
N PRO A 54 -21.33 -5.76 -6.06
CA PRO A 54 -21.11 -5.26 -4.71
C PRO A 54 -20.33 -3.94 -4.70
N LYS A 55 -20.74 -3.03 -3.83
CA LYS A 55 -20.07 -1.74 -3.60
C LYS A 55 -19.31 -1.79 -2.28
N TRP A 56 -17.99 -1.67 -2.34
CA TRP A 56 -17.10 -1.66 -1.16
C TRP A 56 -16.74 -0.25 -0.70
N ILE A 57 -17.24 0.76 -1.41
CA ILE A 57 -17.04 2.17 -1.12
C ILE A 57 -18.45 2.76 -0.98
N PRO A 58 -18.80 3.36 0.17
CA PRO A 58 -20.07 4.05 0.34
C PRO A 58 -20.12 5.27 -0.59
N LEU A 59 -21.32 5.73 -0.89
CA LEU A 59 -21.47 7.06 -1.49
C LEU A 59 -20.93 8.11 -0.51
N PHE A 60 -20.18 9.06 -1.02
CA PHE A 60 -19.63 10.17 -0.25
C PHE A 60 -19.79 11.48 -1.01
N ALA A 61 -19.82 12.56 -0.23
CA ALA A 61 -19.89 13.96 -0.65
C ALA A 61 -18.80 14.77 0.07
N ASP A 62 -18.71 16.06 -0.27
CA ASP A 62 -17.82 17.00 0.41
C ASP A 62 -18.07 16.99 1.92
N GLU A 63 -17.01 17.26 2.70
CA GLU A 63 -16.98 17.24 4.16
C GLU A 63 -17.18 15.88 4.83
N ASN A 64 -17.46 14.82 4.06
CA ASN A 64 -17.50 13.47 4.62
C ASN A 64 -16.10 13.05 5.07
N ILE A 65 -16.04 12.29 6.17
CA ILE A 65 -14.80 11.73 6.70
C ILE A 65 -14.78 10.25 6.40
N LEU A 66 -13.78 9.80 5.66
CA LEU A 66 -13.68 8.41 5.24
C LEU A 66 -12.33 7.81 5.60
N ARG A 67 -12.36 6.52 5.92
CA ARG A 67 -11.17 5.66 5.88
C ARG A 67 -11.12 4.99 4.52
N PHE A 68 -10.14 5.35 3.68
CA PHE A 68 -9.91 4.67 2.42
C PHE A 68 -8.85 3.59 2.54
N THR A 69 -9.03 2.51 1.78
CA THR A 69 -8.03 1.48 1.56
C THR A 69 -7.90 1.19 0.06
N GLY A 70 -6.66 1.12 -0.43
CA GLY A 70 -6.45 1.09 -1.87
C GLY A 70 -5.00 0.94 -2.30
N LYS A 71 -4.81 1.06 -3.60
CA LYS A 71 -3.55 0.93 -4.31
C LYS A 71 -2.93 2.31 -4.52
N PHE A 72 -1.63 2.41 -4.32
CA PHE A 72 -0.89 3.67 -4.44
C PHE A 72 -0.31 3.87 -5.84
N ALA A 73 -0.25 5.11 -6.30
CA ALA A 73 0.54 5.49 -7.47
C ALA A 73 1.24 6.83 -7.19
N LEU A 74 2.58 6.81 -7.23
CA LEU A 74 3.39 8.03 -7.16
C LEU A 74 3.48 8.62 -8.58
N LEU A 75 2.91 9.81 -8.79
CA LEU A 75 3.05 10.54 -10.05
C LEU A 75 4.44 11.18 -10.09
N LYS A 76 5.15 11.05 -11.21
CA LYS A 76 6.51 11.61 -11.40
C LYS A 76 6.51 13.10 -11.82
N ASP A 77 5.37 13.79 -11.73
CA ASP A 77 5.26 15.20 -12.14
C ASP A 77 5.65 16.16 -11.01
N PRO A 78 6.22 17.34 -11.32
CA PRO A 78 6.95 18.21 -10.37
C PRO A 78 6.08 18.89 -9.29
N HIS A 79 4.82 18.50 -9.17
CA HIS A 79 3.89 18.92 -8.12
C HIS A 79 3.52 17.78 -7.15
N ASP A 80 4.21 16.62 -7.21
CA ASP A 80 4.27 15.54 -6.20
C ASP A 80 2.98 15.27 -5.40
N ALA A 81 1.84 15.25 -6.10
CA ALA A 81 0.57 14.88 -5.50
C ALA A 81 0.48 13.35 -5.46
N ILE A 82 0.36 12.80 -4.25
CA ILE A 82 0.05 11.39 -4.05
C ILE A 82 -1.31 11.09 -4.68
N LYS A 83 -1.34 10.01 -5.49
CA LYS A 83 -2.56 9.48 -6.06
C LYS A 83 -2.83 8.08 -5.53
N MET A 84 -4.10 7.84 -5.21
CA MET A 84 -4.58 6.55 -4.72
C MET A 84 -5.77 6.10 -5.55
N THR A 85 -5.80 4.82 -5.93
CA THR A 85 -7.01 4.16 -6.39
C THR A 85 -7.59 3.38 -5.22
N ALA A 86 -8.73 3.84 -4.70
CA ALA A 86 -9.38 3.19 -3.57
C ALA A 86 -10.20 1.98 -4.03
N ASN A 87 -10.08 0.90 -3.25
CA ASN A 87 -10.80 -0.36 -3.47
C ASN A 87 -11.89 -0.58 -2.43
N ALA A 88 -11.73 0.01 -1.25
CA ALA A 88 -12.70 -0.03 -0.16
C ALA A 88 -12.65 1.29 0.60
N ALA A 89 -13.76 1.65 1.23
CA ALA A 89 -13.80 2.76 2.17
C ALA A 89 -14.89 2.58 3.22
N ASP A 90 -14.69 3.20 4.37
CA ASP A 90 -15.67 3.27 5.44
C ASP A 90 -15.98 4.74 5.74
N LEU A 91 -17.27 5.09 5.80
CA LEU A 91 -17.69 6.39 6.30
C LEU A 91 -17.52 6.41 7.82
N ILE A 92 -16.79 7.40 8.32
CA ILE A 92 -16.55 7.59 9.75
C ILE A 92 -17.48 8.69 10.24
N ASN A 93 -18.37 8.35 11.17
CA ASN A 93 -19.27 9.30 11.82
C ASN A 93 -18.53 10.09 12.92
N ILE A 94 -17.61 10.97 12.53
CA ILE A 94 -16.97 11.95 13.40
C ILE A 94 -17.15 13.36 12.80
N GLY A 95 -17.16 14.37 13.67
CA GLY A 95 -17.19 15.78 13.25
C GLY A 95 -15.79 16.29 12.89
N ARG A 96 -15.74 17.38 12.12
CA ARG A 96 -14.48 18.07 11.73
C ARG A 96 -13.63 18.46 12.95
N ASP A 97 -14.25 18.90 14.03
CA ASP A 97 -13.56 19.30 15.26
C ASP A 97 -12.82 18.12 15.94
N ASN A 98 -13.34 16.91 15.73
CA ASN A 98 -12.80 15.66 16.27
C ASN A 98 -12.00 14.87 15.23
N PHE A 99 -11.71 15.46 14.05
CA PHE A 99 -10.96 14.80 13.00
C PHE A 99 -9.52 14.55 13.46
N PRO A 100 -9.07 13.28 13.57
CA PRO A 100 -7.77 12.98 14.15
C PRO A 100 -6.63 13.39 13.22
N ILE A 101 -5.48 13.67 13.82
CA ILE A 101 -4.21 13.64 13.06
C ILE A 101 -4.11 12.25 12.44
N SER A 102 -3.97 12.20 11.12
CA SER A 102 -4.06 10.96 10.36
C SER A 102 -2.73 10.71 9.66
N SER A 103 -2.16 9.52 9.89
CA SER A 103 -1.05 9.00 9.08
C SER A 103 -1.58 8.20 7.90
N ILE A 104 -0.76 8.07 6.85
CA ILE A 104 -1.02 7.12 5.77
C ILE A 104 -0.35 5.82 6.17
N SER A 105 -1.12 4.85 6.65
CA SER A 105 -0.58 3.51 6.94
C SER A 105 -0.30 2.78 5.63
N VAL A 106 0.90 2.21 5.52
CA VAL A 106 1.37 1.54 4.31
C VAL A 106 1.75 0.10 4.58
N PHE A 107 1.43 -0.74 3.60
CA PHE A 107 1.91 -2.09 3.46
C PHE A 107 2.61 -2.20 2.11
N LEU A 108 3.92 -2.49 2.12
CA LEU A 108 4.76 -2.58 0.95
C LEU A 108 5.36 -3.98 0.83
N THR A 109 5.44 -4.48 -0.39
CA THR A 109 6.27 -5.63 -0.73
C THR A 109 7.15 -5.29 -1.92
N GLY A 110 8.44 -5.59 -1.83
CA GLY A 110 9.37 -5.24 -2.89
C GLY A 110 10.78 -5.75 -2.66
N PHE A 111 11.67 -5.39 -3.58
CA PHE A 111 13.07 -5.77 -3.53
C PHE A 111 13.92 -4.61 -3.07
N VAL A 112 14.88 -4.86 -2.18
CA VAL A 112 15.81 -3.82 -1.73
C VAL A 112 16.70 -3.39 -2.88
N ALA A 113 16.61 -2.11 -3.25
CA ALA A 113 17.49 -1.50 -4.25
C ALA A 113 18.87 -1.22 -3.62
N GLU A 114 18.85 -0.59 -2.45
CA GLU A 114 20.03 -0.18 -1.70
C GLU A 114 19.71 0.07 -0.22
N MET A 115 20.76 0.07 0.59
CA MET A 115 20.72 0.51 1.97
C MET A 115 21.71 1.64 2.17
N GLU A 116 21.23 2.71 2.80
CA GLU A 116 22.06 3.85 3.16
C GLU A 116 22.17 3.89 4.68
N SER A 117 23.38 3.65 5.20
CA SER A 117 23.76 4.18 6.50
C SER A 117 24.15 5.63 6.28
N VAL A 118 23.19 6.54 6.45
CA VAL A 118 23.52 7.96 6.54
C VAL A 118 24.53 8.13 7.71
N GLN A 119 25.47 9.07 7.55
CA GLN A 119 26.63 9.37 8.40
C GLN A 119 26.40 9.20 9.92
N SER A 120 27.49 9.10 10.70
CA SER A 120 27.48 8.77 12.14
C SER A 120 26.40 9.48 12.96
N ASP A 121 26.07 10.73 12.61
CA ASP A 121 25.17 11.59 13.37
C ASP A 121 23.68 11.46 13.00
N ASN A 122 23.33 10.69 11.96
CA ASN A 122 21.91 10.48 11.65
C ASN A 122 21.32 9.39 12.56
N LEU A 123 20.24 9.70 13.29
CA LEU A 123 19.51 8.74 14.13
C LEU A 123 18.81 7.63 13.32
N PHE A 124 18.63 7.84 12.02
CA PHE A 124 17.91 6.94 11.13
C PHE A 124 18.83 6.17 10.19
N LYS A 125 18.37 4.98 9.77
CA LYS A 125 18.89 4.24 8.61
C LYS A 125 17.82 4.17 7.52
N ILE A 126 18.26 4.18 6.27
CA ILE A 126 17.36 4.20 5.10
C ILE A 126 17.49 2.90 4.31
N ILE A 127 16.34 2.36 3.92
CA ILE A 127 16.17 1.23 3.02
C ILE A 127 15.41 1.75 1.81
N LYS A 128 16.00 1.66 0.61
CA LYS A 128 15.27 1.98 -0.62
C LYS A 128 14.68 0.70 -1.20
N LEU A 129 13.36 0.70 -1.36
CA LEU A 129 12.59 -0.46 -1.79
C LEU A 129 12.03 -0.23 -3.19
N ASN A 130 12.38 -1.11 -4.13
CA ASN A 130 11.75 -1.18 -5.44
C ASN A 130 10.42 -1.94 -5.32
N VAL A 131 9.33 -1.23 -5.55
CA VAL A 131 7.97 -1.77 -5.58
C VAL A 131 7.47 -1.76 -7.00
N THR A 132 7.14 -2.94 -7.53
CA THR A 132 6.65 -3.10 -8.89
C THR A 132 5.13 -3.19 -8.88
N GLU A 133 4.48 -2.23 -9.52
CA GLU A 133 3.03 -2.18 -9.65
C GLU A 133 2.62 -2.49 -11.10
N PHE A 134 1.71 -3.42 -11.31
CA PHE A 134 1.12 -3.62 -12.63
C PHE A 134 0.02 -2.59 -12.84
N ALA A 135 0.23 -1.68 -13.78
CA ALA A 135 -0.79 -0.77 -14.27
C ALA A 135 -1.13 -1.14 -15.71
N GLU A 136 -2.42 -1.05 -16.07
CA GLU A 136 -2.83 -1.15 -17.46
C GLU A 136 -2.24 0.03 -18.23
N SER A 137 -1.49 -0.27 -19.29
CA SER A 137 -1.09 0.73 -20.27
C SER A 137 -2.20 0.90 -21.30
N SER A 138 -2.38 2.13 -21.78
CA SER A 138 -3.30 2.46 -22.88
C SER A 138 -2.94 1.79 -24.23
N GLN A 139 -1.85 1.03 -24.29
CA GLN A 139 -1.33 0.38 -25.50
C GLN A 139 -1.41 -1.16 -25.46
N GLY A 140 -2.19 -1.74 -24.53
CA GLY A 140 -2.48 -3.18 -24.55
C GLY A 140 -1.31 -4.03 -24.06
N GLY A 141 -1.13 -4.07 -22.74
CA GLY A 141 -0.23 -4.99 -22.05
C GLY A 141 0.05 -4.54 -20.61
N PRO A 142 0.24 -5.47 -19.66
CA PRO A 142 0.60 -5.12 -18.29
C PRO A 142 2.06 -4.63 -18.26
N THR A 143 2.26 -3.32 -18.37
CA THR A 143 3.58 -2.73 -18.11
C THR A 143 3.75 -2.57 -16.61
N GLY A 144 4.58 -3.42 -16.00
CA GLY A 144 5.01 -3.25 -14.62
C GLY A 144 5.76 -1.92 -14.48
N ARG A 145 5.23 -1.00 -13.67
CA ARG A 145 5.91 0.23 -13.29
C ARG A 145 6.61 -0.01 -11.96
N THR A 146 7.92 0.14 -11.94
CA THR A 146 8.72 0.05 -10.72
C THR A 146 8.92 1.45 -10.15
N PHE A 147 8.60 1.62 -8.87
CA PHE A 147 8.83 2.84 -8.11
C PHE A 147 9.82 2.54 -6.99
N CYS A 148 10.69 3.51 -6.68
CA CYS A 148 11.63 3.41 -5.58
C CYS A 148 11.08 4.20 -4.40
N ILE A 149 10.81 3.52 -3.29
CA ILE A 149 10.26 4.12 -2.06
C ILE A 149 11.35 4.13 -1.00
N LYS A 150 11.65 5.31 -0.46
CA LYS A 150 12.52 5.45 0.70
C LYS A 150 11.74 5.01 1.95
N CYS A 151 12.36 4.13 2.73
CA CYS A 151 11.86 3.71 4.03
C CYS A 151 12.93 3.99 5.08
N ARG A 152 12.57 4.50 6.26
CA ARG A 152 13.51 4.78 7.35
C ARG A 152 13.09 4.10 8.65
N TYR A 153 14.07 3.81 9.50
CA TYR A 153 13.85 3.37 10.87
C TYR A 153 14.92 3.95 11.80
N LEU A 154 14.59 4.07 13.09
CA LEU A 154 15.53 4.51 14.12
C LEU A 154 16.59 3.44 14.39
N LYS A 155 17.87 3.83 14.45
CA LYS A 155 18.99 2.94 14.82
C LYS A 155 18.81 2.31 16.20
N SER A 156 18.09 2.98 17.10
CA SER A 156 17.80 2.51 18.46
C SER A 156 16.69 1.46 18.53
N ASP A 157 15.86 1.29 17.48
CA ASP A 157 14.85 0.23 17.44
C ASP A 157 15.53 -1.13 17.22
N ARG A 158 15.85 -1.79 18.32
CA ARG A 158 16.52 -3.10 18.33
C ARG A 158 15.74 -4.19 17.59
N ARG A 159 14.40 -4.09 17.51
CA ARG A 159 13.58 -5.11 16.83
C ARG A 159 13.81 -5.04 15.33
N ILE A 160 13.78 -3.83 14.77
CA ILE A 160 14.01 -3.60 13.34
C ILE A 160 15.49 -3.76 13.00
N GLU A 161 16.39 -3.19 13.80
CA GLU A 161 17.84 -3.27 13.60
C GLU A 161 18.31 -4.74 13.51
N LYS A 162 17.84 -5.61 14.42
CA LYS A 162 18.18 -7.04 14.38
C LYS A 162 17.77 -7.70 13.06
N LYS A 163 16.61 -7.35 12.51
CA LYS A 163 16.18 -7.86 11.19
C LYS A 163 16.99 -7.21 10.06
N ALA A 164 17.28 -5.92 10.17
CA ALA A 164 17.93 -5.12 9.15
C ALA A 164 19.38 -5.52 8.89
N THR A 165 20.12 -5.96 9.90
CA THR A 165 21.50 -6.50 9.74
C THR A 165 21.62 -7.66 8.74
N ARG A 166 20.51 -8.37 8.48
CA ARG A 166 20.46 -9.50 7.53
C ARG A 166 20.07 -9.08 6.13
N ILE A 167 19.55 -7.87 5.97
CA ILE A 167 19.04 -7.40 4.68
C ILE A 167 20.21 -7.04 3.79
N ARG A 168 20.12 -7.45 2.52
CA ARG A 168 21.08 -7.17 1.46
C ARG A 168 20.34 -6.61 0.24
N LYS A 169 21.07 -6.03 -0.70
CA LYS A 169 20.53 -5.72 -2.03
C LYS A 169 19.81 -6.94 -2.60
N ASN A 170 18.66 -6.71 -3.24
CA ASN A 170 17.73 -7.71 -3.79
C ASN A 170 17.05 -8.62 -2.75
N SER A 171 17.12 -8.31 -1.45
CA SER A 171 16.25 -9.00 -0.46
C SER A 171 14.79 -8.69 -0.77
N ASN A 172 13.94 -9.71 -0.76
CA ASN A 172 12.50 -9.56 -0.88
C ASN A 172 11.90 -9.29 0.50
N LEU A 173 11.29 -8.11 0.67
CA LEU A 173 10.79 -7.65 1.96
C LEU A 173 9.31 -7.34 1.90
N MET A 174 8.66 -7.55 3.03
CA MET A 174 7.39 -6.97 3.41
C MET A 174 7.65 -5.90 4.48
N ILE A 175 7.19 -4.67 4.26
CA ILE A 175 7.35 -3.55 5.18
C ILE A 175 5.95 -3.02 5.55
N THR A 176 5.71 -2.83 6.83
CA THR A 176 4.57 -2.06 7.34
C THR A 176 5.07 -0.81 8.03
N GLY A 177 4.35 0.29 7.86
CA GLY A 177 4.78 1.57 8.40
C GLY A 177 3.77 2.68 8.19
N ASP A 178 4.20 3.89 8.50
CA ASP A 178 3.47 5.12 8.21
C ASP A 178 4.23 5.93 7.18
N MET A 179 3.55 6.35 6.11
CA MET A 179 4.09 7.33 5.19
C MET A 179 3.92 8.73 5.79
N ILE A 180 5.04 9.45 5.83
CA ILE A 180 5.13 10.82 6.31
C ILE A 180 5.72 11.70 5.20
N TYR A 181 5.40 12.99 5.25
CA TYR A 181 6.00 14.00 4.39
C TYR A 181 7.04 14.77 5.21
N ILE A 182 8.28 14.84 4.72
CA ILE A 182 9.35 15.61 5.35
C ILE A 182 9.41 16.97 4.64
N ASP A 183 9.01 18.03 5.34
CA ASP A 183 8.92 19.38 4.78
C ASP A 183 10.30 19.91 4.33
N GLU A 184 11.38 19.56 5.04
CA GLU A 184 12.75 20.00 4.73
C GLU A 184 13.28 19.44 3.40
N THR A 185 12.92 18.19 3.07
CA THR A 185 13.38 17.51 1.85
C THR A 185 12.31 17.48 0.77
N LEU A 186 11.09 17.94 1.07
CA LEU A 186 9.89 17.86 0.22
C LEU A 186 9.62 16.44 -0.29
N GLU A 187 9.90 15.42 0.52
CA GLU A 187 9.80 14.02 0.11
C GLU A 187 8.86 13.23 1.01
N TYR A 188 8.16 12.27 0.41
CA TYR A 188 7.46 11.22 1.14
C TYR A 188 8.41 10.08 1.50
N ILE A 189 8.43 9.70 2.77
CA ILE A 189 9.20 8.57 3.28
C ILE A 189 8.29 7.67 4.12
N VAL A 190 8.60 6.37 4.14
CA VAL A 190 7.92 5.42 5.02
C VAL A 190 8.70 5.24 6.30
N GLU A 191 8.11 5.58 7.44
CA GLU A 191 8.61 5.23 8.76
C GLU A 191 8.20 3.80 9.10
N ILE A 192 9.20 2.93 9.23
CA ILE A 192 9.01 1.49 9.38
C ILE A 192 8.54 1.15 10.79
N GLN A 193 7.41 0.46 10.88
CA GLN A 193 6.91 -0.14 12.13
C GLN A 193 7.31 -1.63 12.26
N ASP A 194 7.32 -2.36 11.14
CA ASP A 194 7.83 -3.74 11.06
C ASP A 194 8.38 -4.10 9.67
N ILE A 195 9.29 -5.08 9.64
CA ILE A 195 9.86 -5.66 8.41
C ILE A 195 9.84 -7.17 8.52
N ASN A 196 9.48 -7.87 7.45
CA ASN A 196 9.63 -9.31 7.37
C ASN A 196 10.21 -9.70 6.01
N PHE A 197 11.02 -10.77 5.99
CA PHE A 197 11.51 -11.34 4.75
C PHE A 197 10.41 -12.16 4.11
N LEU A 198 10.19 -11.94 2.82
CA LEU A 198 9.34 -12.81 2.02
C LEU A 198 10.20 -13.92 1.41
N PRO A 199 9.71 -15.16 1.34
CA PRO A 199 10.43 -16.23 0.66
C PRO A 199 10.66 -15.80 -0.79
N MET A 200 11.88 -15.98 -1.27
CA MET A 200 12.11 -15.95 -2.72
C MET A 200 11.49 -17.23 -3.27
N SER A 201 10.37 -17.12 -3.97
CA SER A 201 9.99 -18.17 -4.90
C SER A 201 11.11 -18.27 -5.92
N ILE A 202 11.89 -19.34 -5.85
CA ILE A 202 12.78 -19.76 -6.94
C ILE A 202 11.83 -19.99 -8.11
N ALA A 203 11.72 -19.00 -9.00
CA ALA A 203 11.16 -19.24 -10.31
C ALA A 203 12.15 -20.15 -11.02
N MET A 204 11.98 -21.47 -10.85
CA MET A 204 12.50 -22.42 -11.83
C MET A 204 11.95 -21.99 -13.18
N ASN A 205 12.85 -21.92 -14.16
CA ASN A 205 12.53 -21.72 -15.57
C ASN A 205 11.24 -22.44 -15.93
N ILE A 206 10.27 -21.70 -16.47
CA ILE A 206 9.21 -22.30 -17.28
C ILE A 206 9.88 -22.71 -18.59
N GLU A 207 10.69 -23.77 -18.53
CA GLU A 207 10.84 -24.66 -19.66
C GLU A 207 9.59 -25.52 -19.66
N SER A 208 8.78 -25.35 -20.69
CA SER A 208 7.56 -26.10 -20.94
C SER A 208 7.78 -27.60 -20.79
N PRO A 209 7.14 -28.28 -19.82
CA PRO A 209 6.96 -29.71 -19.92
C PRO A 209 5.69 -29.94 -20.74
N THR A 210 5.88 -30.38 -21.97
CA THR A 210 4.87 -31.18 -22.67
C THR A 210 4.45 -32.34 -21.78
N GLY A 211 3.15 -32.50 -21.53
CA GLY A 211 2.58 -33.75 -21.03
C GLY A 211 2.07 -33.73 -19.59
N GLU A 212 0.74 -33.57 -19.49
CA GLU A 212 -0.17 -34.22 -18.54
C GLU A 212 0.03 -34.08 -17.00
N SER A 213 -0.97 -33.42 -16.42
CA SER A 213 -1.62 -33.74 -15.13
C SER A 213 -0.87 -33.45 -13.82
N ALA A 214 -1.14 -32.28 -13.24
CA ALA A 214 -1.02 -32.03 -11.80
C ALA A 214 -2.29 -31.36 -11.28
N LEU A 215 -3.27 -32.18 -10.89
CA LEU A 215 -4.41 -31.78 -10.08
C LEU A 215 -3.98 -31.60 -8.62
N SER A 216 -4.47 -30.50 -8.02
CA SER A 216 -4.59 -30.22 -6.58
C SER A 216 -3.31 -29.87 -5.77
N LEU A 217 -3.09 -28.58 -5.55
CA LEU A 217 -2.19 -28.04 -4.52
C LEU A 217 -2.94 -27.30 -3.39
N TYR A 218 -4.20 -27.67 -3.15
CA TYR A 218 -4.93 -27.23 -1.95
C TYR A 218 -5.50 -28.44 -1.22
N SER A 219 -4.70 -29.02 -0.31
CA SER A 219 -5.21 -29.84 0.77
C SER A 219 -4.84 -29.18 2.09
N TRP A 220 -5.84 -28.61 2.76
CA TRP A 220 -5.73 -28.26 4.17
C TRP A 220 -5.62 -29.56 4.95
N LEU A 221 -4.49 -29.79 5.62
CA LEU A 221 -4.33 -30.90 6.55
C LEU A 221 -5.24 -30.68 7.77
N ALA A 222 -6.44 -31.26 7.74
CA ALA A 222 -7.21 -31.52 8.94
C ALA A 222 -6.44 -32.53 9.78
N GLY A 223 -6.00 -32.12 10.98
CA GLY A 223 -5.33 -32.99 11.93
C GLY A 223 -6.22 -34.17 12.32
N GLN A 224 -5.74 -35.39 12.07
CA GLN A 224 -6.31 -36.61 12.62
C GLN A 224 -6.05 -36.65 14.12
N SER A 225 -7.09 -36.49 14.95
CA SER A 225 -7.07 -37.04 16.31
C SER A 225 -7.78 -38.39 16.30
N SER A 226 -6.99 -39.46 16.27
CA SER A 226 -7.46 -40.82 16.57
C SER A 226 -7.68 -40.93 18.08
N GLY A 227 -8.94 -41.00 18.49
CA GLY A 227 -9.35 -41.32 19.85
C GLY A 227 -10.49 -42.32 19.80
N ARG A 228 -10.17 -43.61 19.96
CA ARG A 228 -11.14 -44.70 20.14
C ARG A 228 -12.06 -44.38 21.31
N ILE A 229 -13.36 -44.35 21.06
CA ILE A 229 -14.39 -44.56 22.09
C ILE A 229 -15.01 -45.93 21.77
N SER A 230 -14.80 -46.88 22.66
CA SER A 230 -15.60 -48.12 22.74
C SER A 230 -16.31 -48.10 24.09
N ALA A 231 -17.60 -48.43 24.04
CA ALA A 231 -18.49 -48.60 25.18
C ALA A 231 -18.01 -49.70 26.15
#